data_AF-A0A9W8RAR2-F1
#
_entry.id   AF-A0A9W8RAR2-F1
#
_cell.length_a   1.000
_cell.length_b   1.000
_cell.length_c   1.000
_cell.angle_alpha   90.00
_cell.angle_beta   90.00
_cell.angle_gamma   90.00
#
_symmetry.space_group_name_H-M   'P 1'
#
loop_
_entity.id
_entity.type
_entity.pdbx_description
1 polymer ?
#
loop_
_entity_poly.entity_id
_entity_poly.type
_entity_poly.pdbx_seq_one_letter_code
_entity_poly.pdbx_strand_id
1 'polypeptide(L)'
;MAGVGPSNSRWIDPAHKRSHRITDESWERFKPILCTLYKSYTLNIVMEFMKKRFNFHASKRQYGYRLDKWGVKKYNSGEKKNSMGALEQMEFENVRPFDTSPRQNLPSTMASTSAIVDDTDHDDYMPTQPSPHHRIRYPWGPGDGEATRKLAADFCAAMSDDENAFQLYSGLYSSLSTPNQPHSATQMFLAISCARVADKPENTHQAWELLSGLLSQQQAYDDEPHFVMSMLTAYLEDRLEQADNTTAKRRTCATVEQFVDENGSLRNLPHNYSSIDLVADYFLCYGLDQYERALCEEERAPNFSAEHLLNDFIRRQPFVDMVRRNASQPLRLCVAWCSKQLHINHPVPLQDPSVQPNPAMRHWWDNTRIFCTLWGVLLGLVRPGCAPDWYNQCESAYGISASELLVTVSWMIGAETTPRDYAMSDENLLKNAAERAQNLLKLKESELLIEFIDKFEWMNELVDLVDEEKSFEPFLQSQLRQYLSETLRIQLPYPAHSQSQSQSQSQESAAPDMDHFDVFAFGGDLGFVNVNVDYAAPMPSPSAYGFVAVPER
;
A
#
# COMPACT_ATOMS: atom_id res chain seq x y z
N MET A 1 -43.31 -71.85 2.56
CA MET A 1 -42.05 -71.65 3.30
C MET A 1 -41.21 -70.68 2.47
N ALA A 2 -41.44 -69.39 2.62
CA ALA A 2 -40.72 -68.44 3.51
C ALA A 2 -39.64 -67.69 2.71
N GLY A 3 -40.01 -66.50 2.22
CA GLY A 3 -39.16 -65.60 1.45
C GLY A 3 -38.22 -64.78 2.33
N VAL A 4 -37.01 -64.55 1.84
CA VAL A 4 -35.97 -63.74 2.48
C VAL A 4 -35.98 -62.36 1.85
N GLY A 5 -36.34 -61.34 2.63
CA GLY A 5 -36.40 -59.94 2.21
C GLY A 5 -35.04 -59.25 2.21
N PRO A 6 -34.90 -58.12 1.48
CA PRO A 6 -33.64 -57.38 1.36
C PRO A 6 -33.32 -56.57 2.63
N SER A 7 -32.08 -56.66 3.09
CA SER A 7 -31.56 -55.90 4.24
C SER A 7 -31.38 -54.43 3.90
N ASN A 8 -32.10 -53.56 4.62
CA ASN A 8 -31.90 -52.11 4.61
C ASN A 8 -30.53 -51.75 5.20
N SER A 9 -29.63 -51.24 4.36
CA SER A 9 -28.42 -50.55 4.77
C SER A 9 -28.81 -49.25 5.49
N ARG A 10 -28.69 -49.28 6.82
CA ARG A 10 -28.92 -48.14 7.71
C ARG A 10 -27.83 -47.10 7.47
N TRP A 11 -28.17 -45.97 6.87
CA TRP A 11 -27.30 -44.80 6.79
C TRP A 11 -26.95 -44.38 8.22
N ILE A 12 -25.70 -44.60 8.62
CA ILE A 12 -25.15 -44.07 9.87
C ILE A 12 -24.67 -42.67 9.52
N ASP A 13 -25.45 -41.65 9.89
CA ASP A 13 -25.02 -40.26 9.77
C ASP A 13 -23.70 -40.07 10.52
N PRO A 14 -22.66 -39.48 9.90
CA PRO A 14 -21.40 -39.23 10.57
C PRO A 14 -21.66 -38.33 11.77
N ALA A 15 -21.35 -38.85 12.97
CA ALA A 15 -21.59 -38.17 14.24
C ALA A 15 -21.05 -36.73 14.17
N HIS A 16 -21.96 -35.75 14.21
CA HIS A 16 -21.61 -34.33 14.18
C HIS A 16 -20.60 -34.04 15.30
N LYS A 17 -19.35 -33.75 14.91
CA LYS A 17 -18.29 -33.33 15.85
C LYS A 17 -18.81 -32.11 16.61
N ARG A 18 -18.98 -32.24 17.93
CA ARG A 18 -19.39 -31.13 18.79
C ARG A 18 -18.33 -30.03 18.67
N SER A 19 -18.77 -28.79 18.46
CA SER A 19 -17.89 -27.62 18.37
C SER A 19 -17.00 -27.51 19.62
N HIS A 20 -15.71 -27.24 19.42
CA HIS A 20 -14.76 -27.05 20.52
C HIS A 20 -15.23 -25.93 21.46
N ARG A 21 -15.17 -26.16 22.78
CA ARG A 21 -15.52 -25.14 23.77
C ARG A 21 -14.34 -24.18 23.92
N ILE A 22 -14.55 -22.90 23.61
CA ILE A 22 -13.54 -21.85 23.83
C ILE A 22 -13.51 -21.46 25.31
N THR A 23 -12.33 -21.31 25.89
CA THR A 23 -12.11 -20.96 27.30
C THR A 23 -12.55 -19.53 27.60
N ASP A 24 -12.97 -19.25 28.84
CA ASP A 24 -13.35 -17.90 29.27
C ASP A 24 -12.22 -16.89 29.09
N GLU A 25 -10.98 -17.28 29.37
CA GLU A 25 -9.77 -16.46 29.17
C GLU A 25 -9.60 -16.00 27.72
N SER A 26 -9.82 -16.90 26.75
CA SER A 26 -9.74 -16.55 25.33
C SER A 26 -10.80 -15.52 24.95
N TRP A 27 -12.00 -15.63 25.51
CA TRP A 27 -13.06 -14.65 25.27
C TRP A 27 -12.74 -13.29 25.86
N GLU A 28 -12.26 -13.24 27.11
CA GLU A 28 -11.90 -11.97 27.74
C GLU A 28 -10.70 -11.30 27.06
N ARG A 29 -9.73 -12.08 26.55
CA ARG A 29 -8.61 -11.57 25.73
C ARG A 29 -9.10 -10.79 24.50
N PHE A 30 -10.12 -11.28 23.80
CA PHE A 30 -10.65 -10.66 22.58
C PHE A 30 -11.84 -9.74 22.81
N LYS A 31 -12.30 -9.57 24.05
CA LYS A 31 -13.50 -8.79 24.37
C LYS A 31 -13.46 -7.35 23.83
N PRO A 32 -12.39 -6.55 24.00
CA PRO A 32 -12.37 -5.17 23.49
C PRO A 32 -12.59 -5.10 21.97
N ILE A 33 -11.92 -5.99 21.24
CA ILE A 33 -12.00 -6.09 19.77
C ILE A 33 -13.40 -6.53 19.35
N LEU A 34 -13.93 -7.58 19.96
CA LEU A 34 -15.26 -8.11 19.65
C LEU A 34 -16.37 -7.10 19.91
N CYS A 35 -16.30 -6.38 21.03
CA CYS A 35 -17.26 -5.34 21.37
C CYS A 35 -17.20 -4.19 20.37
N THR A 36 -16.00 -3.78 19.95
CA THR A 36 -15.80 -2.70 18.98
C THR A 36 -16.33 -3.11 17.60
N LEU A 37 -15.91 -4.27 17.09
CA LEU A 37 -16.37 -4.77 15.80
C LEU A 37 -17.88 -5.02 15.78
N TYR A 38 -18.47 -5.53 16.87
CA TYR A 38 -19.91 -5.80 16.91
C TYR A 38 -20.77 -4.54 17.01
N LYS A 39 -20.19 -3.41 17.44
CA LYS A 39 -20.87 -2.12 17.35
C LYS A 39 -21.00 -1.70 15.89
N SER A 40 -19.97 -1.87 15.08
CA SER A 40 -19.95 -1.35 13.69
C SER A 40 -20.43 -2.37 12.65
N TYR A 41 -20.27 -3.67 12.89
CA TYR A 41 -20.50 -4.72 11.89
C TYR A 41 -21.55 -5.75 12.29
N THR A 42 -22.08 -6.48 11.31
CA THR A 42 -22.98 -7.61 11.58
C THR A 42 -22.24 -8.77 12.24
N LEU A 43 -22.95 -9.60 13.02
CA LEU A 43 -22.32 -10.74 13.70
C LEU A 43 -21.58 -11.68 12.75
N ASN A 44 -22.09 -11.90 11.54
CA ASN A 44 -21.45 -12.78 10.56
C ASN A 44 -20.10 -12.19 10.11
N ILE A 45 -20.03 -10.87 9.88
CA ILE A 45 -18.79 -10.18 9.52
C ILE A 45 -17.79 -10.27 10.67
N VAL A 46 -18.23 -10.00 11.92
CA VAL A 46 -17.37 -10.15 13.10
C VAL A 46 -16.84 -11.58 13.24
N MET A 47 -17.68 -12.58 12.99
CA MET A 47 -17.27 -14.00 13.02
C MET A 47 -16.20 -14.31 11.97
N GLU A 48 -16.39 -13.88 10.72
CA GLU A 48 -15.42 -14.11 9.65
C GLU A 48 -14.12 -13.35 9.90
N PHE A 49 -14.19 -12.09 10.36
CA PHE A 49 -13.01 -11.31 10.73
C PHE A 49 -12.20 -12.00 11.83
N MET A 50 -12.86 -12.45 12.90
CA MET A 50 -12.20 -13.12 14.02
C MET A 50 -11.61 -14.47 13.65
N LYS A 51 -12.31 -15.20 12.76
CA LYS A 51 -11.84 -16.45 12.19
C LYS A 51 -10.60 -16.24 11.33
N LYS A 52 -10.61 -15.27 10.41
CA LYS A 52 -9.50 -14.98 9.51
C LYS A 52 -8.29 -14.42 10.25
N ARG A 53 -8.50 -13.37 11.08
CA ARG A 53 -7.40 -12.59 11.66
C ARG A 53 -6.79 -13.22 12.91
N PHE A 54 -7.62 -13.84 13.75
CA PHE A 54 -7.18 -14.38 15.05
C PHE A 54 -7.32 -15.89 15.15
N ASN A 55 -7.69 -16.57 14.07
CA ASN A 55 -8.00 -18.01 14.05
C ASN A 55 -9.07 -18.40 15.10
N PHE A 56 -9.93 -17.44 15.48
CA PHE A 56 -10.87 -17.60 16.59
C PHE A 56 -12.18 -18.20 16.08
N HIS A 57 -12.31 -19.51 16.19
CA HIS A 57 -13.42 -20.29 15.66
C HIS A 57 -14.53 -20.50 16.69
N ALA A 58 -15.53 -19.62 16.74
CA ALA A 58 -16.73 -19.81 17.56
C ALA A 58 -18.00 -19.88 16.72
N SER A 59 -18.98 -20.64 17.21
CA SER A 59 -20.32 -20.67 16.61
C SER A 59 -21.06 -19.35 16.86
N LYS A 60 -22.00 -19.01 15.96
CA LYS A 60 -22.87 -17.83 16.08
C LYS A 60 -23.59 -17.75 17.44
N ARG A 61 -23.99 -18.91 18.00
CA ARG A 61 -24.62 -19.01 19.32
C ARG A 61 -23.66 -18.66 20.45
N GLN A 62 -22.40 -19.05 20.37
CA GLN A 62 -21.39 -18.71 21.38
C GLN A 62 -21.10 -17.20 21.38
N TYR A 63 -20.98 -16.58 20.20
CA TYR A 63 -20.87 -15.12 20.10
C TYR A 63 -22.08 -14.42 20.70
N GLY A 64 -23.29 -14.82 20.29
CA GLY A 64 -24.53 -14.22 20.80
C GLY A 64 -24.60 -14.29 22.33
N TYR A 65 -24.28 -15.44 22.92
CA TYR A 65 -24.20 -15.60 24.38
C TYR A 65 -23.14 -14.68 25.03
N ARG A 66 -21.97 -14.53 24.41
CA ARG A 66 -20.88 -13.71 24.96
C ARG A 66 -21.16 -12.23 24.90
N LEU A 67 -21.65 -11.75 23.76
CA LEU A 67 -22.02 -10.36 23.55
C LEU A 67 -23.17 -9.96 24.50
N ASP A 68 -24.16 -10.84 24.68
CA ASP A 68 -25.24 -10.66 25.66
C ASP A 68 -24.70 -10.62 27.11
N LYS A 69 -23.82 -11.56 27.47
CA LYS A 69 -23.15 -11.60 28.79
C LYS A 69 -22.34 -10.33 29.07
N TRP A 70 -21.75 -9.71 28.05
CA TRP A 70 -21.01 -8.45 28.16
C TRP A 70 -21.89 -7.20 28.11
N GLY A 71 -23.21 -7.36 27.93
CA GLY A 71 -24.14 -6.23 27.85
C GLY A 71 -24.03 -5.44 26.53
N VAL A 72 -23.40 -6.00 25.50
CA VAL A 72 -23.27 -5.34 24.19
C VAL A 72 -24.55 -5.58 23.41
N LYS A 73 -25.51 -4.65 23.54
CA LYS A 73 -26.72 -4.66 22.74
C LYS A 73 -26.41 -4.13 21.34
N LYS A 74 -26.77 -4.91 20.31
CA LYS A 74 -26.82 -4.41 18.93
C LYS A 74 -27.79 -3.23 18.89
N TYR A 75 -27.42 -2.13 18.23
CA TYR A 75 -28.16 -0.87 18.09
C TYR A 75 -29.60 -0.87 18.62
N ASN A 76 -29.89 0.05 19.54
CA ASN A 76 -31.22 0.39 20.05
C ASN A 76 -32.30 0.10 19.00
N SER A 77 -33.11 -0.93 19.26
CA SER A 77 -34.23 -1.38 18.43
C SER A 77 -35.37 -0.34 18.31
N GLY A 78 -35.11 0.94 18.59
CA GLY A 78 -36.04 2.06 18.60
C GLY A 78 -36.05 2.92 17.34
N GLU A 79 -34.99 2.93 16.51
CA GLU A 79 -34.99 3.72 15.26
C GLU A 79 -35.26 2.83 14.04
N LYS A 80 -36.49 2.95 13.54
CA LYS A 80 -37.00 2.22 12.38
C LYS A 80 -36.29 2.62 11.09
N LYS A 81 -35.64 1.63 10.48
CA LYS A 81 -35.76 1.19 9.08
C LYS A 81 -35.80 2.28 7.99
N ASN A 82 -34.69 2.40 7.25
CA ASN A 82 -34.63 2.29 5.78
C ASN A 82 -33.16 2.46 5.31
N SER A 83 -32.31 1.41 5.36
CA SER A 83 -31.03 1.48 4.61
C SER A 83 -30.22 0.18 4.40
N MET A 84 -30.60 -0.97 4.96
CA MET A 84 -29.72 -2.16 4.92
C MET A 84 -30.31 -3.37 4.19
N GLY A 85 -30.86 -3.13 3.00
CA GLY A 85 -31.14 -4.19 2.01
C GLY A 85 -30.09 -4.27 0.89
N ALA A 86 -29.17 -3.31 0.80
CA ALA A 86 -28.31 -3.13 -0.38
C ALA A 86 -26.95 -3.87 -0.31
N LEU A 87 -26.55 -4.39 0.85
CA LEU A 87 -25.18 -4.92 1.03
C LEU A 87 -25.06 -6.42 0.69
N GLU A 88 -26.11 -7.23 0.88
CA GLU A 88 -26.08 -8.67 0.52
C GLU A 88 -26.58 -8.95 -0.92
N GLN A 89 -27.03 -7.93 -1.66
CA GLN A 89 -27.42 -8.04 -3.08
C GLN A 89 -26.44 -7.38 -4.06
N MET A 90 -25.34 -6.77 -3.57
CA MET A 90 -24.20 -6.40 -4.42
C MET A 90 -23.31 -7.61 -4.70
N GLU A 91 -23.90 -8.67 -5.25
CA GLU A 91 -23.15 -9.53 -6.17
C GLU A 91 -22.79 -8.65 -7.37
N PHE A 92 -21.48 -8.57 -7.69
CA PHE A 92 -20.99 -8.11 -8.99
C PHE A 92 -21.63 -8.87 -10.18
N GLU A 93 -22.44 -9.91 -9.93
CA GLU A 93 -23.17 -10.72 -10.91
C GLU A 93 -24.53 -10.13 -11.36
N ASN A 94 -25.08 -9.11 -10.69
CA ASN A 94 -26.37 -8.51 -11.10
C ASN A 94 -26.28 -7.30 -12.04
N VAL A 95 -25.13 -7.08 -12.68
CA VAL A 95 -25.08 -6.27 -13.91
C VAL A 95 -25.56 -7.18 -15.04
N ARG A 96 -26.81 -6.99 -15.50
CA ARG A 96 -27.36 -7.73 -16.64
C ARG A 96 -26.33 -7.75 -17.78
N PRO A 97 -25.98 -8.93 -18.34
CA PRO A 97 -25.28 -8.96 -19.61
C PRO A 97 -26.20 -8.26 -20.62
N PHE A 98 -25.72 -7.19 -21.23
CA PHE A 98 -26.36 -6.70 -22.44
C PHE A 98 -26.38 -7.87 -23.42
N ASP A 99 -27.58 -8.21 -23.90
CA ASP A 99 -27.80 -9.14 -25.00
C ASP A 99 -26.93 -8.69 -26.18
N THR A 100 -25.79 -9.35 -26.36
CA THR A 100 -25.04 -9.31 -27.60
C THR A 100 -25.76 -10.20 -28.60
N SER A 101 -26.93 -9.74 -29.06
CA SER A 101 -27.52 -10.29 -30.27
C SER A 101 -26.50 -10.15 -31.41
N PRO A 102 -26.18 -11.25 -32.12
CA PRO A 102 -25.24 -11.19 -33.21
C PRO A 102 -25.86 -10.34 -34.32
N ARG A 103 -25.23 -9.19 -34.62
CA ARG A 103 -25.57 -8.37 -35.79
C ARG A 103 -25.51 -9.24 -37.04
N GLN A 104 -26.68 -9.65 -37.53
CA GLN A 104 -26.83 -10.20 -38.86
C GLN A 104 -26.60 -9.07 -39.87
N ASN A 105 -25.66 -9.33 -40.77
CA ASN A 105 -25.45 -8.57 -41.99
C ASN A 105 -26.75 -8.45 -42.79
N LEU A 106 -27.12 -7.24 -43.21
CA LEU A 106 -27.88 -7.01 -44.45
C LEU A 106 -27.63 -5.57 -44.98
N PRO A 107 -27.75 -5.38 -46.30
CA PRO A 107 -27.08 -4.32 -47.04
C PRO A 107 -27.89 -3.03 -47.16
N SER A 108 -27.14 -1.94 -47.37
CA SER A 108 -27.61 -0.59 -47.64
C SER A 108 -28.63 -0.52 -48.77
N THR A 109 -29.78 0.12 -48.52
CA THR A 109 -30.62 0.71 -49.58
C THR A 109 -31.21 2.03 -49.06
N MET A 110 -31.00 3.10 -49.81
CA MET A 110 -31.51 4.44 -49.52
C MET A 110 -33.01 4.56 -49.83
N ALA A 111 -33.76 5.24 -48.95
CA ALA A 111 -34.77 6.26 -49.31
C ALA A 111 -35.40 6.88 -48.05
N SER A 112 -35.59 8.19 -48.10
CA SER A 112 -36.22 9.06 -47.11
C SER A 112 -37.70 8.75 -46.84
N THR A 113 -38.19 8.94 -45.60
CA THR A 113 -39.13 10.02 -45.17
C THR A 113 -39.83 9.69 -43.84
N SER A 114 -40.06 10.76 -43.05
CA SER A 114 -41.13 10.94 -42.06
C SER A 114 -41.00 10.38 -40.63
N ALA A 115 -40.56 11.27 -39.73
CA ALA A 115 -41.22 11.68 -38.47
C ALA A 115 -42.05 10.65 -37.68
N ILE A 116 -41.47 10.17 -36.57
CA ILE A 116 -42.13 10.04 -35.25
C ILE A 116 -41.07 10.47 -34.22
N VAL A 117 -41.40 11.50 -33.43
CA VAL A 117 -40.64 11.97 -32.28
C VAL A 117 -40.92 10.97 -31.17
N ASP A 118 -39.94 10.12 -30.84
CA ASP A 118 -39.97 9.32 -29.63
C ASP A 118 -38.84 9.82 -28.73
N ASP A 119 -39.27 10.55 -27.72
CA ASP A 119 -38.49 11.30 -26.75
C ASP A 119 -37.88 10.31 -25.75
N THR A 120 -36.81 9.65 -26.16
CA THR A 120 -36.00 8.80 -25.28
C THR A 120 -34.67 9.51 -25.09
N ASP A 121 -34.60 10.37 -24.06
CA ASP A 121 -33.37 10.91 -23.49
C ASP A 121 -32.53 9.76 -22.92
N HIS A 122 -31.91 8.99 -23.81
CA HIS A 122 -30.67 8.29 -23.52
C HIS A 122 -29.58 9.21 -24.03
N ASP A 123 -29.09 10.06 -23.12
CA ASP A 123 -27.82 10.74 -23.28
C ASP A 123 -26.78 9.71 -23.72
N ASP A 124 -26.53 9.67 -25.03
CA ASP A 124 -25.39 9.00 -25.65
C ASP A 124 -24.14 9.71 -25.10
N TYR A 125 -23.75 9.31 -23.89
CA TYR A 125 -22.51 9.69 -23.26
C TYR A 125 -21.40 9.04 -24.07
N MET A 126 -21.07 9.65 -25.21
CA MET A 126 -19.88 9.34 -25.98
C MET A 126 -18.73 9.45 -24.98
N PRO A 127 -18.03 8.35 -24.66
CA PRO A 127 -16.94 8.40 -23.70
C PRO A 127 -15.92 9.40 -24.27
N THR A 128 -15.89 10.58 -23.67
CA THR A 128 -14.88 11.58 -23.92
C THR A 128 -13.56 10.85 -23.85
N GLN A 129 -12.74 10.97 -24.92
CA GLN A 129 -11.43 10.35 -24.94
C GLN A 129 -10.77 10.63 -23.60
N PRO A 130 -10.27 9.60 -22.89
CA PRO A 130 -9.69 9.78 -21.58
C PRO A 130 -8.66 10.89 -21.72
N SER A 131 -8.91 12.00 -21.00
CA SER A 131 -7.98 13.12 -20.94
C SER A 131 -6.59 12.52 -20.77
N PRO A 132 -5.58 12.90 -21.58
CA PRO A 132 -4.26 12.29 -21.53
C PRO A 132 -3.74 12.37 -20.09
N HIS A 133 -3.97 11.28 -19.34
CA HIS A 133 -3.79 11.28 -17.90
C HIS A 133 -2.36 11.65 -17.59
N HIS A 134 -2.18 12.40 -16.49
CA HIS A 134 -0.91 12.95 -16.03
C HIS A 134 0.10 11.82 -15.78
N ARG A 135 0.75 11.35 -16.85
CA ARG A 135 1.77 10.33 -16.76
C ARG A 135 2.98 10.97 -16.11
N ILE A 136 3.37 10.46 -14.95
CA ILE A 136 4.61 10.84 -14.29
C ILE A 136 5.75 10.51 -15.26
N ARG A 137 6.51 11.54 -15.65
CA ARG A 137 7.65 11.41 -16.56
C ARG A 137 8.88 11.96 -15.88
N TYR A 138 9.86 11.10 -15.72
CA TYR A 138 11.15 11.50 -15.21
C TYR A 138 12.00 12.11 -16.33
N PRO A 139 12.76 13.18 -16.06
CA PRO A 139 13.66 13.75 -17.05
C PRO A 139 14.94 12.92 -17.23
N TRP A 140 15.21 11.98 -16.30
CA TRP A 140 16.32 11.05 -16.37
C TRP A 140 15.94 9.74 -17.07
N GLY A 141 16.89 9.21 -17.83
CA GLY A 141 16.78 7.94 -18.55
C GLY A 141 17.40 6.76 -17.78
N PRO A 142 17.24 5.53 -18.32
CA PRO A 142 17.89 4.35 -17.75
C PRO A 142 19.41 4.49 -17.71
N GLY A 143 20.00 4.27 -16.53
CA GLY A 143 21.45 4.36 -16.31
C GLY A 143 21.94 5.69 -15.73
N ASP A 144 21.08 6.71 -15.68
CA ASP A 144 21.43 7.99 -15.06
C ASP A 144 21.61 7.85 -13.53
N GLY A 145 22.41 8.76 -12.95
CA GLY A 145 22.65 8.79 -11.51
C GLY A 145 21.38 9.07 -10.71
N GLU A 146 20.50 9.93 -11.23
CA GLU A 146 19.18 10.25 -10.69
C GLU A 146 18.24 9.05 -10.77
N ALA A 147 18.22 8.33 -11.89
CA ALA A 147 17.43 7.10 -12.03
C ALA A 147 17.86 6.04 -11.00
N THR A 148 19.17 5.91 -10.78
CA THR A 148 19.74 5.00 -9.78
C THR A 148 19.38 5.44 -8.35
N ARG A 149 19.44 6.75 -8.05
CA ARG A 149 19.02 7.31 -6.75
C ARG A 149 17.52 7.12 -6.50
N LYS A 150 16.68 7.26 -7.53
CA LYS A 150 15.23 7.03 -7.43
C LYS A 150 14.93 5.56 -7.12
N LEU A 151 15.58 4.63 -7.84
CA LEU A 151 15.46 3.19 -7.55
C LEU A 151 15.89 2.86 -6.11
N ALA A 152 16.95 3.50 -5.61
CA ALA A 152 17.39 3.36 -4.23
C ALA A 152 16.37 3.92 -3.23
N ALA A 153 15.83 5.11 -3.49
CA ALA A 153 14.81 5.74 -2.65
C ALA A 153 13.55 4.88 -2.56
N ASP A 154 13.08 4.38 -3.71
CA ASP A 154 11.91 3.50 -3.80
C ASP A 154 12.11 2.19 -3.04
N PHE A 155 13.32 1.59 -3.12
CA PHE A 155 13.65 0.39 -2.36
C PHE A 155 13.68 0.67 -0.85
N CYS A 156 14.35 1.75 -0.43
CA CYS A 156 14.41 2.13 0.97
C CYS A 156 13.01 2.38 1.54
N ALA A 157 12.16 3.13 0.84
CA ALA A 157 10.79 3.39 1.25
C ALA A 157 9.96 2.09 1.35
N ALA A 158 10.06 1.20 0.35
CA ALA A 158 9.37 -0.08 0.34
C ALA A 158 9.79 -1.01 1.50
N MET A 159 11.00 -0.80 2.04
CA MET A 159 11.57 -1.58 3.15
C MET A 159 11.61 -0.80 4.47
N SER A 160 10.87 0.31 4.58
CA SER A 160 10.80 1.15 5.79
C SER A 160 12.16 1.68 6.27
N ASP A 161 13.13 1.86 5.35
CA ASP A 161 14.37 2.59 5.61
C ASP A 161 14.17 4.09 5.33
N ASP A 162 13.29 4.69 6.13
CA ASP A 162 12.76 6.04 5.94
C ASP A 162 13.85 7.11 5.91
N GLU A 163 14.92 6.91 6.68
CA GLU A 163 16.03 7.86 6.76
C GLU A 163 16.79 7.98 5.42
N ASN A 164 17.13 6.85 4.80
CA ASN A 164 17.77 6.84 3.48
C ASN A 164 16.79 7.26 2.39
N ALA A 165 15.54 6.79 2.46
CA ALA A 165 14.51 7.14 1.50
C ALA A 165 14.30 8.66 1.45
N PHE A 166 14.16 9.29 2.62
CA PHE A 166 13.96 10.74 2.74
C PHE A 166 15.08 11.53 2.09
N GLN A 167 16.34 11.25 2.45
CA GLN A 167 17.49 11.97 1.91
C GLN A 167 17.64 11.80 0.39
N LEU A 168 17.33 10.61 -0.13
CA LEU A 168 17.39 10.35 -1.56
C LEU A 168 16.26 11.08 -2.30
N TYR A 169 15.02 11.03 -1.81
CA TYR A 169 13.91 11.75 -2.42
C TYR A 169 14.08 13.27 -2.34
N SER A 170 14.53 13.81 -1.21
CA SER A 170 14.74 15.26 -1.03
C SER A 170 15.84 15.77 -1.96
N GLY A 171 16.91 15.00 -2.15
CA GLY A 171 17.95 15.28 -3.13
C GLY A 171 17.46 15.27 -4.58
N LEU A 172 16.58 14.33 -4.94
CA LEU A 172 15.94 14.27 -6.27
C LEU A 172 14.94 15.42 -6.48
N TYR A 173 14.16 15.77 -5.46
CA TYR A 173 13.25 16.91 -5.51
C TYR A 173 14.03 18.22 -5.73
N SER A 174 15.13 18.39 -5.00
CA SER A 174 15.99 19.56 -5.10
C SER A 174 16.64 19.69 -6.48
N SER A 175 17.04 18.57 -7.11
CA SER A 175 17.62 18.60 -8.46
C SER A 175 16.62 18.98 -9.56
N LEU A 176 15.33 18.71 -9.34
CA LEU A 176 14.24 19.12 -10.25
C LEU A 176 13.75 20.55 -10.01
N SER A 177 14.04 21.12 -8.84
CA SER A 177 13.52 22.42 -8.44
C SER A 177 14.26 23.54 -9.16
N THR A 178 13.71 23.99 -10.28
CA THR A 178 14.16 25.21 -10.96
C THR A 178 13.33 26.41 -10.49
N PRO A 179 13.94 27.57 -10.21
CA PRO A 179 13.20 28.77 -9.85
C PRO A 179 12.25 29.17 -10.99
N ASN A 180 10.98 29.44 -10.66
CA ASN A 180 9.93 29.97 -11.55
C ASN A 180 9.31 29.01 -12.58
N GLN A 181 9.41 27.69 -12.40
CA GLN A 181 8.64 26.74 -13.23
C GLN A 181 7.47 26.13 -12.44
N PRO A 182 6.30 25.91 -13.07
CA PRO A 182 5.21 25.20 -12.44
C PRO A 182 5.67 23.79 -12.05
N HIS A 183 5.22 23.32 -10.89
CA HIS A 183 5.61 22.01 -10.41
C HIS A 183 5.10 20.92 -11.35
N SER A 184 6.02 20.10 -11.84
CA SER A 184 5.68 18.90 -12.62
C SER A 184 5.01 17.85 -11.73
N ALA A 185 4.22 16.96 -12.32
CA ALA A 185 3.67 15.79 -11.64
C ALA A 185 4.76 14.96 -10.93
N THR A 186 5.96 14.93 -11.50
CA THR A 186 7.14 14.30 -10.92
C THR A 186 7.60 14.97 -9.63
N GLN A 187 7.62 16.31 -9.58
CA GLN A 187 7.97 17.03 -8.35
C GLN A 187 6.93 16.82 -7.25
N MET A 188 5.64 16.84 -7.59
CA MET A 188 4.56 16.54 -6.64
C MET A 188 4.68 15.12 -6.09
N PHE A 189 4.91 14.14 -6.96
CA PHE A 189 5.14 12.75 -6.54
C PHE A 189 6.31 12.63 -5.56
N LEU A 190 7.47 13.23 -5.88
CA LEU A 190 8.63 13.20 -5.00
C LEU A 190 8.39 13.92 -3.66
N ALA A 191 7.65 15.04 -3.65
CA ALA A 191 7.32 15.73 -2.42
C ALA A 191 6.39 14.91 -1.51
N ILE A 192 5.40 14.25 -2.11
CA ILE A 192 4.53 13.30 -1.42
C ILE A 192 5.36 12.13 -0.88
N SER A 193 6.28 11.57 -1.68
CA SER A 193 7.19 10.51 -1.23
C SER A 193 8.06 10.95 -0.06
N CYS A 194 8.67 12.16 -0.10
CA CYS A 194 9.43 12.73 1.02
C CYS A 194 8.59 12.78 2.29
N ALA A 195 7.37 13.32 2.21
CA ALA A 195 6.50 13.46 3.35
C ALA A 195 6.08 12.13 3.97
N ARG A 196 5.84 11.10 3.15
CA ARG A 196 5.46 9.77 3.64
C ARG A 196 6.56 9.08 4.44
N VAL A 197 7.83 9.29 4.07
CA VAL A 197 9.00 8.68 4.73
C VAL A 197 9.66 9.64 5.74
N ALA A 198 8.99 10.72 6.12
CA ALA A 198 9.51 11.70 7.05
C ALA A 198 9.28 11.25 8.50
N ASP A 199 10.06 10.27 8.94
CA ASP A 199 9.86 9.64 10.25
C ASP A 199 10.52 10.42 11.40
N LYS A 200 11.73 10.94 11.16
CA LYS A 200 12.51 11.70 12.14
C LYS A 200 12.05 13.15 12.27
N PRO A 201 12.09 13.78 13.46
CA PRO A 201 11.64 15.15 13.67
C PRO A 201 12.22 16.17 12.68
N GLU A 202 13.51 16.08 12.37
CA GLU A 202 14.19 16.96 11.40
C GLU A 202 13.69 16.76 9.97
N ASN A 203 13.40 15.52 9.58
CA ASN A 203 12.86 15.18 8.27
C ASN A 203 11.38 15.60 8.18
N THR A 204 10.61 15.38 9.25
CA THR A 204 9.21 15.81 9.40
C THR A 204 9.09 17.31 9.18
N HIS A 205 9.95 18.09 9.83
CA HIS A 205 9.96 19.54 9.68
C HIS A 205 10.27 19.96 8.24
N GLN A 206 11.30 19.38 7.62
CA GLN A 206 11.66 19.67 6.23
C GLN A 206 10.55 19.29 5.23
N ALA A 207 9.91 18.14 5.40
CA ALA A 207 8.77 17.74 4.57
C ALA A 207 7.57 18.66 4.77
N TRP A 208 7.33 19.12 6.01
CA TRP A 208 6.23 20.02 6.31
C TRP A 208 6.45 21.39 5.63
N GLU A 209 7.67 21.94 5.69
CA GLU A 209 8.02 23.18 4.99
C GLU A 209 7.88 23.03 3.47
N LEU A 210 8.34 21.90 2.94
CA LEU A 210 8.24 21.54 1.53
C LEU A 210 6.78 21.53 1.06
N LEU A 211 5.90 20.78 1.73
CA LEU A 211 4.49 20.67 1.37
C LEU A 211 3.73 21.99 1.56
N SER A 212 4.02 22.72 2.64
CA SER A 212 3.41 24.02 2.91
C SER A 212 3.78 25.05 1.84
N GLY A 213 5.04 25.03 1.39
CA GLY A 213 5.52 25.85 0.29
C GLY A 213 4.80 25.54 -1.03
N LEU A 214 4.61 24.25 -1.34
CA LEU A 214 3.87 23.81 -2.52
C LEU A 214 2.38 24.21 -2.48
N LEU A 215 1.70 23.95 -1.36
CA LEU A 215 0.29 24.33 -1.16
C LEU A 215 0.08 25.84 -1.30
N SER A 216 1.00 26.65 -0.78
CA SER A 216 0.93 28.11 -0.87
C SER A 216 1.10 28.62 -2.31
N GLN A 217 1.92 27.94 -3.12
CA GLN A 217 2.13 28.29 -4.52
C GLN A 217 0.97 27.84 -5.41
N GLN A 218 0.34 26.70 -5.08
CA GLN A 218 -0.73 26.11 -5.89
C GLN A 218 -2.06 26.87 -5.79
N GLN A 219 -2.34 27.52 -4.65
CA GLN A 219 -3.49 28.43 -4.50
C GLN A 219 -3.55 29.56 -5.54
N ALA A 220 -2.46 29.79 -6.28
CA ALA A 220 -2.42 30.78 -7.36
C ALA A 220 -2.88 30.24 -8.73
N TYR A 221 -3.01 28.92 -8.93
CA TYR A 221 -3.16 28.32 -10.27
C TYR A 221 -4.31 27.31 -10.46
N ASP A 222 -4.87 26.72 -9.40
CA ASP A 222 -6.02 25.80 -9.49
C ASP A 222 -7.01 26.00 -8.33
N ASP A 223 -8.32 25.85 -8.61
CA ASP A 223 -9.42 26.01 -7.64
C ASP A 223 -9.66 24.77 -6.76
N GLU A 224 -9.06 23.60 -7.07
CA GLU A 224 -9.32 22.36 -6.33
C GLU A 224 -8.23 22.05 -5.28
N PRO A 225 -8.60 21.96 -3.98
CA PRO A 225 -7.66 21.61 -2.92
C PRO A 225 -7.14 20.18 -3.09
N HIS A 226 -5.82 20.00 -2.97
CA HIS A 226 -5.19 18.69 -3.08
C HIS A 226 -5.28 17.92 -1.75
N PHE A 227 -6.33 17.12 -1.59
CA PHE A 227 -6.61 16.34 -0.38
C PHE A 227 -5.37 15.69 0.25
N VAL A 228 -4.61 14.94 -0.54
CA VAL A 228 -3.41 14.21 -0.07
C VAL A 228 -2.37 15.15 0.55
N MET A 229 -2.13 16.33 -0.03
CA MET A 229 -1.13 17.26 0.48
C MET A 229 -1.60 17.95 1.76
N SER A 230 -2.89 18.30 1.84
CA SER A 230 -3.49 18.84 3.07
C SER A 230 -3.44 17.81 4.21
N MET A 231 -3.80 16.56 3.92
CA MET A 231 -3.73 15.47 4.89
C MET A 231 -2.30 15.15 5.33
N LEU A 232 -1.35 15.07 4.39
CA LEU A 232 0.06 14.90 4.72
C LEU A 232 0.61 16.04 5.57
N THR A 233 0.22 17.28 5.28
CA THR A 233 0.63 18.44 6.08
C THR A 233 0.10 18.32 7.50
N ALA A 234 -1.17 17.95 7.69
CA ALA A 234 -1.76 17.71 9.00
C ALA A 234 -1.11 16.52 9.74
N TYR A 235 -0.82 15.45 9.01
CA TYR A 235 -0.13 14.26 9.53
C TYR A 235 1.29 14.59 10.01
N LEU A 236 2.06 15.37 9.25
CA LEU A 236 3.40 15.80 9.66
C LEU A 236 3.35 16.72 10.88
N GLU A 237 2.34 17.59 10.98
CA GLU A 237 2.16 18.43 12.17
C GLU A 237 1.91 17.60 13.44
N ASP A 238 1.14 16.52 13.36
CA ASP A 238 0.90 15.61 14.49
C ASP A 238 2.19 14.99 15.03
N ARG A 239 3.16 14.78 14.13
CA ARG A 239 4.44 14.14 14.42
C ARG A 239 5.52 15.11 14.92
N LEU A 240 5.33 16.42 14.78
CA LEU A 240 6.28 17.39 15.32
C LEU A 240 6.14 17.43 16.84
N GLU A 241 7.19 17.06 17.58
CA GLU A 241 7.19 16.94 19.06
C GLU A 241 6.74 18.22 19.81
N GLN A 242 6.73 19.37 19.14
CA GLN A 242 6.32 20.66 19.69
C GLN A 242 4.88 21.04 19.36
N ALA A 243 4.18 20.25 18.54
CA ALA A 243 2.80 20.52 18.18
C ALA A 243 1.88 20.14 19.33
N ASP A 244 1.03 21.09 19.73
CA ASP A 244 -0.15 20.77 20.50
C ASP A 244 -0.99 19.79 19.66
N ASN A 245 -1.12 18.54 20.12
CA ASN A 245 -1.90 17.47 19.46
C ASN A 245 -3.30 17.99 19.05
N THR A 246 -3.88 18.92 19.82
CA THR A 246 -5.17 19.52 19.46
C THR A 246 -5.16 20.31 18.14
N THR A 247 -4.03 20.88 17.75
CA THR A 247 -3.87 21.64 16.50
C THR A 247 -3.83 20.71 15.29
N ALA A 248 -3.01 19.67 15.34
CA ALA A 248 -2.89 18.68 14.27
C ALA A 248 -4.24 17.96 14.07
N LYS A 249 -4.86 17.51 15.16
CA LYS A 249 -6.20 16.92 15.17
C LYS A 249 -7.25 17.86 14.57
N ARG A 250 -7.27 19.14 14.96
CA ARG A 250 -8.19 20.14 14.40
C ARG A 250 -7.98 20.32 12.89
N ARG A 251 -6.73 20.30 12.42
CA ARG A 251 -6.43 20.42 10.98
C ARG A 251 -6.84 19.17 10.20
N THR A 252 -6.62 17.99 10.75
CA THR A 252 -7.12 16.72 10.18
C THR A 252 -8.64 16.76 10.06
N CYS A 253 -9.35 17.16 11.11
CA CYS A 253 -10.81 17.29 11.07
C CYS A 253 -11.28 18.33 10.05
N ALA A 254 -10.67 19.52 10.03
CA ALA A 254 -11.01 20.57 9.09
C ALA A 254 -10.76 20.13 7.63
N THR A 255 -9.72 19.32 7.40
CA THR A 255 -9.44 18.75 6.08
C THR A 255 -10.55 17.75 5.70
N VAL A 256 -10.91 16.81 6.57
CA VAL A 256 -12.02 15.86 6.31
C VAL A 256 -13.32 16.61 6.01
N GLU A 257 -13.68 17.61 6.82
CA GLU A 257 -14.88 18.43 6.64
C GLU A 257 -14.88 19.23 5.34
N GLN A 258 -13.70 19.66 4.85
CA GLN A 258 -13.58 20.35 3.56
C GLN A 258 -13.95 19.43 2.39
N PHE A 259 -13.70 18.13 2.51
CA PHE A 259 -13.94 17.13 1.46
C PHE A 259 -15.23 16.33 1.63
N VAL A 260 -15.96 16.55 2.72
CA VAL A 260 -17.30 16.02 2.92
C VAL A 260 -18.32 17.13 2.63
N ASP A 261 -19.39 16.81 1.91
CA ASP A 261 -20.49 17.74 1.64
C ASP A 261 -21.51 17.76 2.80
N GLU A 262 -22.50 18.65 2.72
CA GLU A 262 -23.55 18.76 3.73
C GLU A 262 -24.38 17.48 3.91
N ASN A 263 -24.39 16.60 2.88
CA ASN A 263 -25.10 15.34 2.88
C ASN A 263 -24.27 14.17 3.43
N GLY A 264 -23.01 14.43 3.85
CA GLY A 264 -22.13 13.37 4.30
C GLY A 264 -21.59 12.50 3.15
N SER A 265 -21.51 13.04 1.94
CA SER A 265 -20.88 12.40 0.77
C SER A 265 -19.53 13.05 0.46
N LEU A 266 -18.63 12.31 -0.19
CA LEU A 266 -17.36 12.90 -0.63
C LEU A 266 -17.63 13.94 -1.73
N ARG A 267 -16.97 15.09 -1.63
CA ARG A 267 -16.85 16.05 -2.75
C ARG A 267 -15.98 15.44 -3.86
N ASN A 268 -15.86 16.12 -4.99
CA ASN A 268 -14.93 15.71 -6.04
C ASN A 268 -13.50 15.70 -5.46
N LEU A 269 -12.98 14.50 -5.21
CA LEU A 269 -11.57 14.30 -4.90
C LEU A 269 -10.84 14.23 -6.25
N PRO A 270 -9.79 15.05 -6.45
CA PRO A 270 -9.05 15.02 -7.70
C PRO A 270 -8.47 13.62 -7.93
N HIS A 271 -8.81 13.03 -9.07
CA HIS A 271 -8.23 11.76 -9.51
C HIS A 271 -6.94 12.04 -10.27
N ASN A 272 -5.84 12.19 -9.53
CA ASN A 272 -4.52 12.44 -10.11
C ASN A 272 -3.96 11.22 -10.86
N TYR A 273 -4.50 10.03 -10.57
CA TYR A 273 -4.00 8.75 -11.06
C TYR A 273 -5.05 8.00 -11.90
N SER A 274 -4.57 7.17 -12.82
CA SER A 274 -5.41 6.51 -13.83
C SER A 274 -6.21 5.32 -13.32
N SER A 275 -5.91 4.79 -12.12
CA SER A 275 -6.65 3.68 -11.52
C SER A 275 -7.21 4.06 -10.15
N ILE A 276 -6.41 4.05 -9.08
CA ILE A 276 -6.81 4.37 -7.70
C ILE A 276 -5.67 5.15 -7.03
N ASP A 277 -5.95 6.25 -6.37
CA ASP A 277 -4.95 6.93 -5.55
C ASP A 277 -4.82 6.21 -4.20
N LEU A 278 -3.88 5.28 -4.07
CA LEU A 278 -3.68 4.49 -2.83
C LEU A 278 -3.18 5.36 -1.68
N VAL A 279 -2.47 6.44 -1.98
CA VAL A 279 -1.99 7.38 -0.96
C VAL A 279 -3.18 8.17 -0.42
N ALA A 280 -4.07 8.64 -1.29
CA ALA A 280 -5.32 9.27 -0.85
C ALA A 280 -6.22 8.31 -0.07
N ASP A 281 -6.35 7.05 -0.50
CA ASP A 281 -7.12 6.02 0.21
C ASP A 281 -6.63 5.84 1.66
N TYR A 282 -5.32 5.64 1.82
CA TYR A 282 -4.68 5.51 3.13
C TYR A 282 -4.91 6.75 4.01
N PHE A 283 -4.67 7.96 3.49
CA PHE A 283 -4.86 9.18 4.27
C PHE A 283 -6.32 9.52 4.52
N LEU A 284 -7.26 9.06 3.68
CA LEU A 284 -8.68 9.14 3.96
C LEU A 284 -9.06 8.22 5.11
N CYS A 285 -8.57 6.99 5.12
CA CYS A 285 -8.77 6.05 6.23
C CYS A 285 -8.22 6.64 7.55
N TYR A 286 -6.98 7.12 7.55
CA TYR A 286 -6.36 7.80 8.70
C TYR A 286 -7.17 9.02 9.15
N GLY A 287 -7.53 9.91 8.21
CA GLY A 287 -8.26 11.13 8.53
C GLY A 287 -9.64 10.87 9.13
N LEU A 288 -10.35 9.87 8.62
CA LEU A 288 -11.66 9.46 9.14
C LEU A 288 -11.57 8.86 10.54
N ASP A 289 -10.57 8.01 10.81
CA ASP A 289 -10.33 7.48 12.17
C ASP A 289 -10.03 8.61 13.17
N GLN A 290 -9.18 9.57 12.80
CA GLN A 290 -8.90 10.73 13.66
C GLN A 290 -10.14 11.62 13.85
N TYR A 291 -10.94 11.80 12.81
CA TYR A 291 -12.20 12.57 12.87
C TYR A 291 -13.21 11.91 13.83
N GLU A 292 -13.41 10.59 13.70
CA GLU A 292 -14.31 9.85 14.59
C GLU A 292 -13.85 9.91 16.05
N ARG A 293 -12.54 9.80 16.31
CA ARG A 293 -11.95 9.99 17.65
C ARG A 293 -12.18 11.40 18.19
N ALA A 294 -12.05 12.42 17.35
CA ALA A 294 -12.33 13.81 17.73
C ALA A 294 -13.78 14.01 18.15
N LEU A 295 -14.73 13.53 17.36
CA LEU A 295 -16.14 13.66 17.68
C LEU A 295 -16.52 12.86 18.94
N CYS A 296 -15.91 11.70 19.16
CA CYS A 296 -16.14 10.92 20.37
C CYS A 296 -15.72 11.67 21.65
N GLU A 297 -14.62 12.41 21.61
CA GLU A 297 -14.18 13.26 22.73
C GLU A 297 -15.14 14.45 22.97
N GLU A 298 -15.80 14.93 21.91
CA GLU A 298 -16.82 15.99 21.98
C GLU A 298 -18.23 15.46 22.28
N GLU A 299 -18.41 14.16 22.52
CA GLU A 299 -19.71 13.49 22.66
C GLU A 299 -20.65 13.71 21.45
N ARG A 300 -20.08 13.86 20.26
CA ARG A 300 -20.78 14.00 18.98
C ARG A 300 -20.63 12.74 18.15
N ALA A 301 -21.61 12.51 17.27
CA ALA A 301 -21.53 11.46 16.25
C ALA A 301 -21.36 12.12 14.87
N PRO A 302 -20.56 11.52 13.96
CA PRO A 302 -20.51 11.99 12.59
C PRO A 302 -21.88 11.88 11.93
N ASN A 303 -22.19 12.80 11.02
CA ASN A 303 -23.40 12.74 10.18
C ASN A 303 -23.25 11.76 8.99
N PHE A 304 -22.09 11.12 8.86
CA PHE A 304 -21.77 10.12 7.84
C PHE A 304 -21.16 8.86 8.47
N SER A 305 -21.03 7.81 7.66
CA SER A 305 -20.30 6.59 8.02
C SER A 305 -18.93 6.60 7.30
N ALA A 306 -17.84 6.41 8.03
CA ALA A 306 -16.50 6.31 7.44
C ALA A 306 -16.42 5.19 6.39
N GLU A 307 -17.00 4.03 6.69
CA GLU A 307 -17.11 2.91 5.74
C GLU A 307 -17.84 3.32 4.46
N HIS A 308 -18.90 4.13 4.57
CA HIS A 308 -19.62 4.63 3.40
C HIS A 308 -18.74 5.56 2.54
N LEU A 309 -17.99 6.48 3.17
CA LEU A 309 -17.09 7.40 2.46
C LEU A 309 -15.94 6.65 1.78
N LEU A 310 -15.30 5.70 2.45
CA LEU A 310 -14.25 4.87 1.84
C LEU A 310 -14.78 4.07 0.64
N ASN A 311 -15.97 3.48 0.77
CA ASN A 311 -16.61 2.79 -0.35
C ASN A 311 -16.97 3.76 -1.49
N ASP A 312 -17.45 4.96 -1.18
CA ASP A 312 -17.74 6.00 -2.16
C ASP A 312 -16.46 6.45 -2.89
N PHE A 313 -15.36 6.63 -2.15
CA PHE A 313 -14.04 6.92 -2.71
C PHE A 313 -13.62 5.87 -3.74
N ILE A 314 -13.61 4.58 -3.34
CA ILE A 314 -13.24 3.46 -4.21
C ILE A 314 -14.16 3.39 -5.44
N ARG A 315 -15.47 3.61 -5.27
CA ARG A 315 -16.45 3.55 -6.37
C ARG A 315 -16.27 4.64 -7.41
N ARG A 316 -15.79 5.82 -6.99
CA ARG A 316 -15.55 6.96 -7.88
C ARG A 316 -14.21 6.87 -8.61
N GLN A 317 -13.32 5.98 -8.19
CA GLN A 317 -12.03 5.81 -8.85
C GLN A 317 -12.18 5.27 -10.29
N PRO A 318 -11.38 5.78 -11.26
CA PRO A 318 -11.37 5.29 -12.64
C PRO A 318 -11.14 3.78 -12.78
N PHE A 319 -10.50 3.16 -11.79
CA PHE A 319 -10.33 1.71 -11.70
C PHE A 319 -11.62 0.93 -11.96
N VAL A 320 -12.76 1.37 -11.41
CA VAL A 320 -14.04 0.65 -11.59
C VAL A 320 -14.42 0.55 -13.06
N ASP A 321 -14.19 1.62 -13.82
CA ASP A 321 -14.42 1.63 -15.26
C ASP A 321 -13.38 0.82 -16.03
N MET A 322 -12.13 0.82 -15.60
CA MET A 322 -11.11 -0.02 -16.22
C MET A 322 -11.39 -1.52 -16.02
N VAL A 323 -11.84 -1.93 -14.83
CA VAL A 323 -12.27 -3.30 -14.56
C VAL A 323 -13.43 -3.68 -15.47
N ARG A 324 -14.43 -2.81 -15.63
CA ARG A 324 -15.56 -3.02 -16.56
C ARG A 324 -15.09 -3.20 -18.00
N ARG A 325 -13.98 -2.57 -18.40
CA ARG A 325 -13.40 -2.65 -19.75
C ARG A 325 -12.42 -3.81 -19.95
N ASN A 326 -12.20 -4.67 -18.94
CA ASN A 326 -11.22 -5.77 -18.98
C ASN A 326 -9.78 -5.31 -19.36
N ALA A 327 -9.41 -4.06 -19.05
CA ALA A 327 -8.03 -3.60 -19.26
C ALA A 327 -7.10 -4.25 -18.23
N SER A 328 -5.98 -4.82 -18.69
CA SER A 328 -4.98 -5.42 -17.79
C SER A 328 -4.37 -4.36 -16.87
N GLN A 329 -4.59 -4.50 -15.57
CA GLN A 329 -4.08 -3.59 -14.55
C GLN A 329 -2.61 -3.85 -14.23
N PRO A 330 -1.85 -2.82 -13.82
CA PRO A 330 -0.47 -2.99 -13.37
C PRO A 330 -0.35 -4.02 -12.23
N LEU A 331 -1.33 -4.12 -11.32
CA LEU A 331 -1.35 -5.15 -10.27
C LEU A 331 -1.37 -6.58 -10.84
N ARG A 332 -2.33 -6.91 -11.71
CA ARG A 332 -2.39 -8.26 -12.31
C ARG A 332 -1.15 -8.58 -13.14
N LEU A 333 -0.65 -7.59 -13.90
CA LEU A 333 0.58 -7.73 -14.68
C LEU A 333 1.79 -7.97 -13.76
N CYS A 334 1.86 -7.29 -12.62
CA CYS A 334 2.90 -7.50 -11.60
C CYS A 334 2.81 -8.92 -11.02
N VAL A 335 1.63 -9.38 -10.59
CA VAL A 335 1.44 -10.74 -10.06
C VAL A 335 1.81 -11.80 -11.11
N ALA A 336 1.41 -11.61 -12.36
CA ALA A 336 1.76 -12.52 -13.45
C ALA A 336 3.27 -12.57 -13.71
N TRP A 337 3.92 -11.41 -13.66
CA TRP A 337 5.36 -11.29 -13.77
C TRP A 337 6.07 -11.97 -12.59
N CYS A 338 5.64 -11.73 -11.34
CA CYS A 338 6.18 -12.39 -10.14
C CYS A 338 6.06 -13.91 -10.25
N SER A 339 4.89 -14.42 -10.61
CA SER A 339 4.67 -15.85 -10.83
C SER A 339 5.68 -16.41 -11.83
N LYS A 340 5.84 -15.77 -12.99
CA LYS A 340 6.81 -16.21 -14.00
C LYS A 340 8.25 -16.20 -13.48
N GLN A 341 8.67 -15.15 -12.77
CA GLN A 341 10.04 -15.04 -12.27
C GLN A 341 10.34 -16.06 -11.16
N LEU A 342 9.40 -16.32 -10.26
CA LEU A 342 9.59 -17.29 -9.18
C LEU A 342 9.78 -18.73 -9.70
N HIS A 343 9.19 -19.09 -10.86
CA HIS A 343 9.41 -20.38 -11.51
C HIS A 343 10.82 -20.55 -12.11
N ILE A 344 11.56 -19.47 -12.35
CA ILE A 344 12.91 -19.51 -12.92
C ILE A 344 13.97 -19.89 -11.86
N ASN A 345 13.59 -19.93 -10.58
CA ASN A 345 14.45 -20.28 -9.44
C ASN A 345 15.73 -19.44 -9.39
N HIS A 346 15.55 -18.12 -9.37
CA HIS A 346 16.64 -17.15 -9.27
C HIS A 346 17.45 -17.32 -7.97
N PRO A 347 18.73 -16.93 -7.93
CA PRO A 347 19.51 -16.90 -6.70
C PRO A 347 18.82 -16.02 -5.64
N VAL A 348 18.55 -16.59 -4.47
CA VAL A 348 17.90 -15.87 -3.37
C VAL A 348 18.96 -15.03 -2.65
N PRO A 349 18.82 -13.69 -2.58
CA PRO A 349 19.73 -12.83 -1.85
C PRO A 349 19.48 -12.93 -0.34
N LEU A 350 20.37 -12.30 0.43
CA LEU A 350 20.41 -12.30 1.89
C LEU A 350 20.71 -13.70 2.44
N GLN A 351 21.90 -13.86 3.01
CA GLN A 351 22.31 -15.11 3.63
C GLN A 351 21.55 -15.30 4.93
N ASP A 352 21.21 -16.55 5.26
CA ASP A 352 20.55 -16.85 6.53
C ASP A 352 21.33 -16.24 7.71
N PRO A 353 20.63 -15.57 8.64
CA PRO A 353 21.29 -14.95 9.77
C PRO A 353 21.97 -16.03 10.61
N SER A 354 23.15 -15.69 11.15
CA SER A 354 23.87 -16.56 12.08
C SER A 354 23.04 -16.89 13.32
N VAL A 355 22.13 -15.98 13.70
CA VAL A 355 21.12 -16.17 14.73
C VAL A 355 19.78 -16.45 14.06
N GLN A 356 19.22 -17.64 14.29
CA GLN A 356 17.92 -18.00 13.75
C GLN A 356 16.85 -16.96 14.19
N PRO A 357 16.08 -16.39 13.25
CA PRO A 357 15.01 -15.47 13.62
C PRO A 357 14.02 -16.22 14.50
N ASN A 358 13.40 -15.50 15.44
CA ASN A 358 12.20 -15.98 16.12
C ASN A 358 11.22 -16.55 15.06
N PRO A 359 10.53 -17.69 15.29
CA PRO A 359 9.52 -18.19 14.37
C PRO A 359 8.50 -17.12 13.95
N ALA A 360 8.20 -16.17 14.84
CA ALA A 360 7.38 -15.01 14.52
C ALA A 360 8.04 -14.09 13.47
N MET A 361 9.38 -13.98 13.40
CA MET A 361 10.10 -13.13 12.43
C MET A 361 10.48 -13.86 11.15
N ARG A 362 10.41 -15.20 11.15
CA ARG A 362 10.79 -15.99 9.97
C ARG A 362 9.97 -15.63 8.73
N HIS A 363 8.66 -15.40 8.89
CA HIS A 363 7.84 -14.97 7.77
C HIS A 363 8.29 -13.61 7.22
N TRP A 364 8.78 -12.69 8.06
CA TRP A 364 9.32 -11.42 7.58
C TRP A 364 10.59 -11.61 6.76
N TRP A 365 11.49 -12.44 7.27
CA TRP A 365 12.71 -12.79 6.57
C TRP A 365 12.42 -13.43 5.20
N ASP A 366 11.54 -14.43 5.17
CA ASP A 366 11.13 -15.13 3.95
C ASP A 366 10.54 -14.16 2.91
N ASN A 367 9.60 -13.31 3.32
CA ASN A 367 8.99 -12.31 2.43
C ASN A 367 10.00 -11.27 1.93
N THR A 368 10.91 -10.83 2.79
CA THR A 368 11.98 -9.90 2.40
C THR A 368 12.91 -10.54 1.37
N ARG A 369 13.22 -11.82 1.51
CA ARG A 369 14.03 -12.57 0.54
C ARG A 369 13.31 -12.75 -0.80
N ILE A 370 12.01 -13.05 -0.79
CA ILE A 370 11.17 -13.09 -2.00
C ILE A 370 11.21 -11.72 -2.70
N PHE A 371 10.96 -10.64 -1.95
CA PHE A 371 11.00 -9.28 -2.49
C PHE A 371 12.37 -8.95 -3.08
N CYS A 372 13.47 -9.14 -2.34
CA CYS A 372 14.81 -8.82 -2.83
C CYS A 372 15.20 -9.67 -4.06
N THR A 373 14.77 -10.94 -4.11
CA THR A 373 14.96 -11.79 -5.30
C THR A 373 14.28 -11.17 -6.51
N LEU A 374 12.99 -10.84 -6.39
CA LEU A 374 12.21 -10.25 -7.47
C LEU A 374 12.73 -8.86 -7.84
N TRP A 375 13.05 -8.01 -6.86
CA TRP A 375 13.54 -6.66 -7.09
C TRP A 375 14.90 -6.67 -7.80
N GLY A 376 15.82 -7.58 -7.43
CA GLY A 376 17.09 -7.75 -8.15
C GLY A 376 16.90 -8.12 -9.62
N VAL A 377 15.93 -9.00 -9.92
CA VAL A 377 15.56 -9.36 -11.31
C VAL A 377 14.95 -8.16 -12.04
N LEU A 378 14.03 -7.43 -11.39
CA LEU A 378 13.42 -6.22 -11.93
C LEU A 378 14.51 -5.19 -12.29
N LEU A 379 15.45 -4.95 -11.39
CA LEU A 379 16.54 -4.00 -11.61
C LEU A 379 17.40 -4.39 -12.82
N GLY A 380 17.68 -5.68 -13.00
CA GLY A 380 18.39 -6.22 -14.17
C GLY A 380 17.67 -5.95 -15.49
N LEU A 381 16.34 -5.79 -15.46
CA LEU A 381 15.51 -5.43 -16.62
C LEU A 381 15.35 -3.91 -16.79
N VAL A 382 15.20 -3.15 -15.70
CA VAL A 382 14.99 -1.71 -15.76
C VAL A 382 16.24 -0.97 -16.25
N ARG A 383 17.43 -1.34 -15.78
CA ARG A 383 18.70 -0.71 -16.18
C ARG A 383 18.95 -0.68 -17.70
N PRO A 384 18.73 -1.77 -18.46
CA PRO A 384 18.85 -1.75 -19.92
C PRO A 384 17.63 -1.16 -20.65
N GLY A 385 16.64 -0.59 -19.93
CA GLY A 385 15.42 -0.06 -20.53
C GLY A 385 14.39 -1.12 -20.93
N CYS A 386 14.50 -2.34 -20.37
CA CYS A 386 13.62 -3.48 -20.63
C CYS A 386 12.63 -3.71 -19.48
N ALA A 387 12.22 -2.65 -18.79
CA ALA A 387 11.30 -2.73 -17.66
C ALA A 387 9.97 -3.40 -18.08
N PRO A 388 9.36 -4.25 -17.23
CA PRO A 388 8.06 -4.85 -17.53
C PRO A 388 6.98 -3.78 -17.63
N ASP A 389 5.92 -4.02 -18.41
CA ASP A 389 4.90 -3.01 -18.72
C ASP A 389 4.27 -2.36 -17.48
N TRP A 390 4.08 -3.14 -16.40
CA TRP A 390 3.52 -2.64 -15.15
C TRP A 390 4.41 -1.62 -14.43
N TYR A 391 5.73 -1.69 -14.61
CA TYR A 391 6.70 -0.82 -13.93
C TYR A 391 6.46 0.66 -14.27
N ASN A 392 6.31 0.97 -15.55
CA ASN A 392 6.11 2.35 -16.00
C ASN A 392 4.67 2.86 -15.80
N GLN A 393 3.75 1.99 -15.40
CA GLN A 393 2.34 2.31 -15.22
C GLN A 393 1.98 2.50 -13.74
N CYS A 394 2.65 1.80 -12.82
CA CYS A 394 2.28 1.75 -11.41
C CYS A 394 2.16 3.13 -10.76
N GLU A 395 3.13 4.03 -10.91
CA GLU A 395 3.10 5.35 -10.28
C GLU A 395 1.94 6.19 -10.81
N SER A 396 1.70 6.17 -12.12
CA SER A 396 0.59 6.90 -12.72
C SER A 396 -0.77 6.26 -12.47
N ALA A 397 -0.82 4.96 -12.15
CA ALA A 397 -2.04 4.23 -11.87
C ALA A 397 -2.44 4.26 -10.39
N TYR A 398 -1.46 4.18 -9.50
CA TYR A 398 -1.65 3.90 -8.08
C TYR A 398 -1.12 4.97 -7.12
N GLY A 399 -0.30 5.92 -7.59
CA GLY A 399 0.35 6.89 -6.72
C GLY A 399 1.44 6.31 -5.81
N ILE A 400 1.89 5.09 -6.07
CA ILE A 400 2.98 4.41 -5.35
C ILE A 400 4.08 3.97 -6.31
N SER A 401 5.30 3.80 -5.79
CA SER A 401 6.44 3.35 -6.57
C SER A 401 6.30 1.88 -7.03
N ALA A 402 7.08 1.51 -8.04
CA ALA A 402 7.16 0.12 -8.50
C ALA A 402 7.69 -0.83 -7.41
N SER A 403 8.59 -0.33 -6.56
CA SER A 403 9.12 -1.08 -5.41
C SER A 403 8.04 -1.33 -4.36
N GLU A 404 7.21 -0.32 -4.05
CA GLU A 404 6.06 -0.47 -3.15
C GLU A 404 5.04 -1.50 -3.67
N LEU A 405 4.65 -1.40 -4.94
CA LEU A 405 3.77 -2.39 -5.56
C LEU A 405 4.37 -3.81 -5.45
N LEU A 406 5.66 -3.95 -5.74
CA LEU A 406 6.34 -5.25 -5.73
C LEU A 406 6.47 -5.83 -4.32
N VAL A 407 6.80 -5.00 -3.32
CA VAL A 407 6.92 -5.49 -1.93
C VAL A 407 5.55 -5.92 -1.40
N THR A 408 4.48 -5.16 -1.66
CA THR A 408 3.13 -5.53 -1.24
C THR A 408 2.68 -6.83 -1.90
N VAL A 409 2.92 -7.01 -3.20
CA VAL A 409 2.65 -8.28 -3.89
C VAL A 409 3.51 -9.41 -3.32
N SER A 410 4.77 -9.16 -2.98
CA SER A 410 5.64 -10.17 -2.35
C SER A 410 5.07 -10.63 -1.01
N TRP A 411 4.51 -9.72 -0.21
CA TRP A 411 3.82 -10.06 1.02
C TRP A 411 2.50 -10.80 0.83
N MET A 412 1.72 -10.46 -0.20
CA MET A 412 0.54 -11.27 -0.56
C MET A 412 0.95 -12.70 -0.91
N ILE A 413 2.09 -12.86 -1.59
CA ILE A 413 2.64 -14.17 -1.97
C ILE A 413 3.11 -14.96 -0.75
N GLY A 414 3.87 -14.37 0.17
CA GLY A 414 4.49 -15.11 1.28
C GLY A 414 3.74 -15.08 2.62
N ALA A 415 2.64 -14.34 2.79
CA ALA A 415 1.84 -14.33 4.03
C ALA A 415 1.29 -15.72 4.45
N GLU A 416 1.26 -16.70 3.54
CA GLU A 416 0.70 -18.03 3.79
C GLU A 416 1.68 -19.20 3.53
N THR A 417 2.96 -18.92 3.26
CA THR A 417 3.93 -19.94 2.81
C THR A 417 4.75 -20.60 3.90
N THR A 418 4.71 -20.12 5.15
CA THR A 418 5.64 -20.59 6.19
C THR A 418 4.91 -21.49 7.20
N PRO A 419 4.98 -22.84 7.06
CA PRO A 419 4.72 -23.74 8.18
C PRO A 419 5.59 -23.33 9.36
N ARG A 420 5.00 -23.12 10.53
CA ARG A 420 5.67 -22.53 11.70
C ARG A 420 6.89 -23.29 12.20
N ASP A 421 7.10 -24.53 11.76
CA ASP A 421 7.96 -25.49 12.46
C ASP A 421 9.23 -25.93 11.70
N TYR A 422 9.47 -25.51 10.45
CA TYR A 422 10.62 -26.00 9.67
C TYR A 422 11.41 -24.92 8.94
N ALA A 423 12.74 -25.07 8.92
CA ALA A 423 13.62 -24.30 8.04
C ALA A 423 13.36 -24.75 6.60
N MET A 424 12.90 -23.85 5.74
CA MET A 424 12.70 -24.12 4.33
C MET A 424 14.00 -23.85 3.58
N SER A 425 14.37 -24.72 2.63
CA SER A 425 15.42 -24.41 1.68
C SER A 425 14.98 -23.28 0.74
N ASP A 426 15.94 -22.55 0.18
CA ASP A 426 15.70 -21.47 -0.79
C ASP A 426 14.85 -21.92 -2.00
N GLU A 427 15.13 -23.13 -2.51
CA GLU A 427 14.35 -23.72 -3.60
C GLU A 427 12.88 -23.97 -3.19
N ASN A 428 12.65 -24.43 -1.95
CA ASN A 428 11.30 -24.62 -1.44
C ASN A 428 10.60 -23.28 -1.19
N LEU A 429 11.33 -22.26 -0.74
CA LEU A 429 10.80 -20.90 -0.56
C LEU A 429 10.27 -20.35 -1.89
N LEU A 430 11.09 -20.35 -2.95
CA LEU A 430 10.69 -19.82 -4.25
C LEU A 430 9.60 -20.66 -4.92
N LYS A 431 9.65 -21.99 -4.79
CA LYS A 431 8.59 -22.86 -5.30
C LYS A 431 7.24 -22.59 -4.63
N ASN A 432 7.21 -22.49 -3.31
CA ASN A 432 6.00 -22.18 -2.56
C ASN A 432 5.46 -20.78 -2.95
N ALA A 433 6.36 -19.80 -3.07
CA ALA A 433 6.01 -18.46 -3.53
C ALA A 433 5.42 -18.48 -4.96
N ALA A 434 5.98 -19.27 -5.88
CA ALA A 434 5.47 -19.41 -7.24
C ALA A 434 4.05 -20.00 -7.28
N GLU A 435 3.79 -21.05 -6.49
CA GLU A 435 2.45 -21.65 -6.36
C GLU A 435 1.43 -20.65 -5.80
N ARG A 436 1.83 -19.81 -4.85
CA ARG A 436 0.97 -18.75 -4.29
C ARG A 436 0.69 -17.63 -5.28
N ALA A 437 1.70 -17.15 -5.99
CA ALA A 437 1.51 -16.18 -7.07
C ALA A 437 0.53 -16.72 -8.13
N GLN A 438 0.59 -18.02 -8.45
CA GLN A 438 -0.37 -18.68 -9.35
C GLN A 438 -1.80 -18.68 -8.79
N ASN A 439 -1.98 -18.80 -7.47
CA ASN A 439 -3.29 -18.75 -6.82
C ASN A 439 -3.87 -17.33 -6.83
N LEU A 440 -3.05 -16.30 -6.60
CA LEU A 440 -3.49 -14.90 -6.73
C LEU A 440 -4.00 -14.58 -8.15
N LEU A 441 -3.39 -15.16 -9.19
CA LEU A 441 -3.86 -15.01 -10.57
C LEU A 441 -5.26 -15.60 -10.82
N LYS A 442 -5.73 -16.52 -9.98
CA LYS A 442 -7.08 -17.11 -10.10
C LYS A 442 -8.17 -16.20 -9.53
N LEU A 443 -7.80 -15.21 -8.72
CA LEU A 443 -8.73 -14.24 -8.15
C LEU A 443 -9.32 -13.34 -9.25
N LYS A 444 -10.58 -12.95 -9.07
CA LYS A 444 -11.20 -11.89 -9.87
C LYS A 444 -10.45 -10.58 -9.63
N GLU A 445 -10.56 -9.62 -10.55
CA GLU A 445 -9.83 -8.35 -10.44
C GLU A 445 -10.18 -7.57 -9.17
N SER A 446 -11.46 -7.55 -8.81
CA SER A 446 -11.93 -6.91 -7.57
C SER A 446 -11.38 -7.60 -6.32
N GLU A 447 -11.35 -8.93 -6.30
CA GLU A 447 -10.83 -9.71 -5.18
C GLU A 447 -9.33 -9.49 -5.00
N LEU A 448 -8.59 -9.50 -6.11
CA LEU A 448 -7.15 -9.23 -6.11
C LEU A 448 -6.83 -7.82 -5.61
N LEU A 449 -7.61 -6.80 -6.04
CA LEU A 449 -7.43 -5.44 -5.57
C LEU A 449 -7.75 -5.32 -4.07
N ILE A 450 -8.85 -5.91 -3.58
CA ILE A 450 -9.20 -5.87 -2.17
C ILE A 450 -8.08 -6.51 -1.33
N GLU A 451 -7.59 -7.70 -1.71
CA GLU A 451 -6.48 -8.33 -1.00
C GLU A 451 -5.20 -7.48 -1.05
N PHE A 452 -4.98 -6.75 -2.14
CA PHE A 452 -3.85 -5.84 -2.28
C PHE A 452 -3.99 -4.60 -1.38
N ILE A 453 -5.15 -3.94 -1.35
CA ILE A 453 -5.41 -2.78 -0.49
C ILE A 453 -5.27 -3.18 0.98
N ASP A 454 -5.93 -4.28 1.39
CA ASP A 454 -5.80 -4.82 2.75
C ASP A 454 -4.33 -5.06 3.12
N LYS A 455 -3.52 -5.56 2.16
CA LYS A 455 -2.10 -5.80 2.40
C LYS A 455 -1.29 -4.52 2.44
N PHE A 456 -1.58 -3.57 1.56
CA PHE A 456 -0.93 -2.27 1.48
C PHE A 456 -1.17 -1.46 2.76
N GLU A 457 -2.42 -1.35 3.22
CA GLU A 457 -2.76 -0.71 4.48
C GLU A 457 -2.01 -1.36 5.64
N TRP A 458 -2.08 -2.70 5.76
CA TRP A 458 -1.37 -3.43 6.79
C TRP A 458 0.13 -3.11 6.79
N MET A 459 0.77 -3.03 5.62
CA MET A 459 2.19 -2.69 5.54
C MET A 459 2.52 -1.27 6.00
N ASN A 460 1.66 -0.29 5.72
CA ASN A 460 1.86 1.09 6.16
C ASN A 460 1.53 1.27 7.66
N GLU A 461 0.75 0.38 8.27
CA GLU A 461 0.47 0.36 9.72
C GLU A 461 1.59 -0.31 10.55
N LEU A 462 2.53 -1.04 9.92
CA LEU A 462 3.59 -1.79 10.63
C LEU A 462 4.61 -0.94 11.38
N VAL A 463 4.43 0.38 11.44
CA VAL A 463 5.27 1.29 12.23
C VAL A 463 5.20 0.96 13.74
N ASP A 464 4.10 0.35 14.21
CA ASP A 464 3.96 -0.11 15.60
C ASP A 464 4.40 -1.58 15.79
N LEU A 465 5.66 -1.87 15.47
CA LEU A 465 6.27 -3.18 15.74
C LEU A 465 6.24 -3.53 17.23
N VAL A 466 5.97 -4.80 17.55
CA VAL A 466 6.09 -5.31 18.93
C VAL A 466 7.57 -5.28 19.37
N ASP A 467 7.88 -5.17 20.66
CA ASP A 467 9.27 -5.07 21.15
C ASP A 467 10.21 -6.18 20.61
N GLU A 468 9.70 -7.38 20.35
CA GLU A 468 10.47 -8.47 19.73
C GLU A 468 10.83 -8.17 18.26
N GLU A 469 9.91 -7.56 17.50
CA GLU A 469 10.10 -7.14 16.11
C GLU A 469 11.12 -6.00 16.00
N LYS A 470 11.06 -5.03 16.94
CA LYS A 470 12.01 -3.92 17.03
C LYS A 470 13.46 -4.37 17.20
N SER A 471 13.69 -5.54 17.81
CA SER A 471 15.05 -6.08 17.97
C SER A 471 15.63 -6.67 16.68
N PHE A 472 14.77 -7.13 15.76
CA PHE A 472 15.14 -7.75 14.50
C PHE A 472 15.38 -6.71 13.40
N GLU A 473 14.63 -5.61 13.45
CA GLU A 473 14.65 -4.54 12.46
C GLU A 473 16.07 -3.98 12.18
N PRO A 474 16.92 -3.61 13.17
CA PRO A 474 18.25 -3.07 12.88
C PRO A 474 19.14 -4.04 12.10
N PHE A 475 19.06 -5.33 12.41
CA PHE A 475 19.81 -6.36 11.68
C PHE A 475 19.32 -6.46 10.23
N LEU A 476 18.00 -6.54 10.04
CA LEU A 476 17.38 -6.61 8.72
C LEU A 476 17.74 -5.39 7.88
N GLN A 477 17.61 -4.18 8.44
CA GLN A 477 17.97 -2.93 7.79
C GLN A 477 19.44 -2.88 7.39
N SER A 478 20.34 -3.36 8.26
CA SER A 478 21.78 -3.44 7.95
C SER A 478 22.04 -4.33 6.72
N GLN A 479 21.41 -5.52 6.67
CA GLN A 479 21.52 -6.44 5.53
C GLN A 479 20.93 -5.84 4.25
N LEU A 480 19.78 -5.18 4.34
CA LEU A 480 19.12 -4.53 3.20
C LEU A 480 19.92 -3.37 2.63
N ARG A 481 20.49 -2.51 3.49
CA ARG A 481 21.38 -1.41 3.08
C ARG A 481 22.64 -1.93 2.40
N GLN A 482 23.23 -3.00 2.90
CA GLN A 482 24.37 -3.65 2.27
C GLN A 482 24.00 -4.20 0.89
N TYR A 483 22.91 -4.99 0.82
CA TYR A 483 22.40 -5.54 -0.43
C TYR A 483 22.13 -4.45 -1.47
N LEU A 484 21.46 -3.37 -1.07
CA LEU A 484 21.13 -2.25 -1.96
C LEU A 484 22.40 -1.55 -2.46
N SER A 485 23.35 -1.27 -1.56
CA SER A 485 24.62 -0.61 -1.91
C SER A 485 25.44 -1.44 -2.90
N GLU A 486 25.54 -2.76 -2.68
CA GLU A 486 26.25 -3.69 -3.57
C GLU A 486 25.55 -3.83 -4.93
N THR A 487 24.23 -3.98 -4.92
CA THR A 487 23.42 -4.21 -6.12
C THR A 487 23.39 -2.95 -7.01
N LEU A 488 23.22 -1.77 -6.40
CA LEU A 488 23.19 -0.52 -7.13
C LEU A 488 24.57 0.08 -7.38
N ARG A 489 25.60 -0.34 -6.65
CA ARG A 489 26.95 0.26 -6.64
C ARG A 489 26.91 1.73 -6.24
N ILE A 490 26.13 2.05 -5.21
CA ILE A 490 26.00 3.39 -4.66
C ILE A 490 26.40 3.41 -3.20
N GLN A 491 26.76 4.58 -2.70
CA GLN A 491 26.88 4.83 -1.27
C GLN A 491 25.58 5.43 -0.77
N LEU A 492 24.93 4.75 0.18
CA LEU A 492 23.74 5.28 0.84
C LEU A 492 24.11 6.40 1.82
N PRO A 493 23.24 7.42 2.01
CA PRO A 493 23.42 8.47 3.02
C PRO A 493 23.71 7.90 4.42
N TYR A 494 23.01 6.85 4.81
CA TYR A 494 23.17 6.15 6.08
C TYR A 494 23.53 4.68 5.81
N PRO A 495 24.83 4.33 5.76
CA PRO A 495 25.26 2.97 5.48
C PRO A 495 24.94 2.00 6.63
N ALA A 496 25.07 0.71 6.34
CA ALA A 496 24.73 -0.41 7.23
C ALA A 496 25.36 -0.38 8.64
N HIS A 497 26.47 0.34 8.83
CA HIS A 497 27.24 0.38 10.10
C HIS A 497 27.01 1.65 10.94
N SER A 498 26.22 2.61 10.47
CA SER A 498 26.11 3.93 11.14
C SER A 498 25.29 3.90 12.44
N GLN A 499 24.35 2.96 12.61
CA GLN A 499 23.44 2.95 13.76
C GLN A 499 24.07 2.40 15.05
N SER A 500 25.11 1.57 14.96
CA SER A 500 25.69 0.92 16.14
C SER A 500 26.47 1.89 17.05
N GLN A 501 26.93 3.03 16.52
CA GLN A 501 27.75 3.99 17.26
C GLN A 501 26.92 5.04 18.01
N SER A 502 25.74 5.41 17.53
CA SER A 502 24.91 6.43 18.19
C SER A 502 24.24 5.91 19.46
N GLN A 503 23.75 4.66 19.48
CA GLN A 503 23.10 4.08 20.67
C GLN A 503 24.08 3.80 21.83
N SER A 504 25.35 3.50 21.52
CA SER A 504 26.36 3.23 22.55
C SER A 504 26.81 4.51 23.26
N GLN A 505 26.81 5.66 22.59
CA GLN A 505 27.18 6.94 23.21
C GLN A 505 26.08 7.51 24.11
N SER A 506 24.79 7.28 23.81
CA SER A 506 23.68 7.81 24.61
C SER A 506 23.47 7.11 25.96
N GLN A 507 24.01 5.90 26.16
CA GLN A 507 23.91 5.19 27.45
C GLN A 507 25.11 5.44 28.39
N GLU A 508 26.26 5.87 27.87
CA GLU A 508 27.47 6.04 28.69
C GLU A 508 27.61 7.46 29.29
N SER A 509 26.82 8.43 28.82
CA SER A 509 26.86 9.83 29.29
C SER A 509 25.82 10.21 30.34
N ALA A 510 25.08 9.25 30.92
CA ALA A 510 24.08 9.50 31.96
C ALA A 510 24.62 9.38 33.40
N ALA A 511 25.90 9.73 33.62
CA ALA A 511 26.40 10.03 34.97
C ALA A 511 26.22 11.54 35.23
N PRO A 512 25.52 11.96 36.30
CA PRO A 512 25.28 13.37 36.55
C PRO A 512 26.55 14.00 37.15
N ASP A 513 27.30 14.72 36.32
CA ASP A 513 28.30 15.68 36.81
C ASP A 513 27.59 17.05 36.92
N MET A 514 27.11 17.33 38.13
CA MET A 514 26.58 18.62 38.53
C MET A 514 27.75 19.56 38.81
N ASP A 515 28.05 20.45 37.86
CA ASP A 515 28.46 21.86 38.06
C ASP A 515 29.30 22.38 36.88
N HIS A 516 28.65 22.90 35.84
CA HIS A 516 29.11 24.14 35.19
C HIS A 516 28.08 24.61 34.15
N PHE A 517 27.41 25.72 34.46
CA PHE A 517 26.76 26.54 33.43
C PHE A 517 27.84 27.44 32.84
N ASP A 518 28.14 27.28 31.55
CA ASP A 518 28.73 28.35 30.75
C ASP A 518 27.96 28.55 29.46
N VAL A 519 27.65 29.81 29.23
CA VAL A 519 26.90 30.39 28.13
C VAL A 519 27.77 30.38 26.89
N PHE A 520 27.30 29.78 25.79
CA PHE A 520 27.90 30.00 24.48
C PHE A 520 26.89 30.58 23.48
N ALA A 521 27.24 31.78 23.03
CA ALA A 521 26.66 32.46 21.89
C ALA A 521 27.17 31.83 20.59
N PHE A 522 26.28 31.52 19.65
CA PHE A 522 26.67 31.14 18.30
C PHE A 522 26.82 32.38 17.42
N GLY A 523 28.03 32.59 16.91
CA GLY A 523 28.33 33.52 15.85
C GLY A 523 29.18 32.84 14.78
N GLY A 524 28.69 32.89 13.54
CA GLY A 524 29.51 33.11 12.34
C GLY A 524 30.13 31.91 11.62
N ASP A 525 29.91 31.92 10.30
CA ASP A 525 30.75 31.44 9.21
C ASP A 525 31.03 29.94 9.05
N LEU A 526 30.38 29.35 8.04
CA LEU A 526 30.90 28.20 7.31
C LEU A 526 31.18 28.60 5.85
N GLY A 527 32.46 28.81 5.58
CA GLY A 527 33.00 28.98 4.23
C GLY A 527 33.02 27.66 3.45
N PHE A 528 32.70 27.75 2.16
CA PHE A 528 32.78 26.66 1.21
C PHE A 528 34.24 26.23 0.97
N VAL A 529 34.55 24.95 1.21
CA VAL A 529 35.79 24.32 0.72
C VAL A 529 35.46 23.55 -0.55
N ASN A 530 35.96 24.07 -1.67
CA ASN A 530 35.85 23.46 -2.99
C ASN A 530 36.98 22.42 -3.13
N VAL A 531 36.64 21.13 -3.14
CA VAL A 531 37.62 20.05 -3.35
C VAL A 531 37.57 19.64 -4.83
N ASN A 532 38.52 20.14 -5.60
CA ASN A 532 38.77 19.74 -6.98
C ASN A 532 39.58 18.43 -6.94
N VAL A 533 39.02 17.34 -7.48
CA VAL A 533 39.74 16.06 -7.61
C VAL A 533 39.88 15.73 -9.09
N ASP A 534 41.06 16.03 -9.63
CA ASP A 534 41.54 15.52 -10.90
C ASP A 534 42.00 14.07 -10.75
N TYR A 535 41.37 13.13 -11.47
CA TYR A 535 42.00 11.86 -11.84
C TYR A 535 41.76 11.57 -13.31
N ALA A 536 42.78 11.86 -14.11
CA ALA A 536 42.96 11.29 -15.44
C ALA A 536 43.83 10.03 -15.33
N ALA A 537 43.30 8.88 -15.73
CA ALA A 537 44.09 7.72 -16.16
C ALA A 537 43.33 6.96 -17.27
N PRO A 538 44.04 6.39 -18.26
CA PRO A 538 43.45 6.03 -19.55
C PRO A 538 42.85 4.62 -19.54
N MET A 539 41.68 4.49 -20.17
CA MET A 539 40.99 3.21 -20.43
C MET A 539 41.72 2.40 -21.52
N PRO A 540 41.84 1.06 -21.38
CA PRO A 540 42.26 0.19 -22.48
C PRO A 540 41.08 -0.09 -23.43
N SER A 541 41.36 -0.01 -24.73
CA SER A 541 40.42 -0.31 -25.81
C SER A 541 39.87 -1.74 -25.74
N PRO A 542 38.56 -1.96 -25.96
CA PRO A 542 38.01 -3.30 -26.07
C PRO A 542 38.28 -3.90 -27.45
N SER A 543 38.93 -5.06 -27.43
CA SER A 543 39.12 -5.98 -28.54
C SER A 543 37.79 -6.47 -29.13
N ALA A 544 37.73 -6.47 -30.46
CA ALA A 544 36.61 -6.91 -31.27
C ALA A 544 36.19 -8.37 -30.99
N TYR A 545 34.90 -8.57 -30.67
CA TYR A 545 34.26 -9.88 -30.75
C TYR A 545 33.55 -10.02 -32.10
N GLY A 546 33.96 -11.05 -32.84
CA GLY A 546 33.43 -11.39 -34.16
C GLY A 546 32.01 -11.95 -34.08
N PHE A 547 31.14 -11.45 -34.96
CA PHE A 547 29.85 -12.02 -35.27
C PHE A 547 30.02 -13.34 -36.04
N VAL A 548 29.47 -14.43 -35.51
CA VAL A 548 29.24 -15.66 -36.25
C VAL A 548 27.79 -15.62 -36.75
N ALA A 549 27.63 -15.51 -38.06
CA ALA A 549 26.34 -15.61 -38.75
C ALA A 549 25.85 -17.07 -38.75
N VAL A 550 24.59 -17.27 -38.37
CA VAL A 550 23.86 -18.54 -38.54
C VAL A 550 23.22 -18.52 -39.92
N PRO A 551 23.37 -19.57 -40.75
CA PRO A 551 22.71 -19.62 -42.05
C PRO A 551 21.27 -20.11 -41.93
N GLU A 552 20.38 -19.45 -42.65
CA GLU A 552 18.99 -19.86 -42.87
C GLU A 552 18.92 -21.21 -43.61
N ARG A 553 18.00 -22.07 -43.15
CA ARG A 553 17.28 -23.06 -43.95
C ARG A 553 15.86 -23.19 -43.46
#